data_AF-A0A1W7M9R4-F1
#
_entry.id   AF-A0A1W7M9R4-F1
#
_cell.length_a   1.000
_cell.length_b   1.000
_cell.length_c   1.000
_cell.angle_alpha   90.00
_cell.angle_beta   90.00
_cell.angle_gamma   90.00
#
_symmetry.space_group_name_H-M   'P 1'
#
loop_
_entity.id
_entity.type
_entity.pdbx_description
1 polymer ?
#
loop_
_entity_poly.entity_id
_entity_poly.type
_entity_poly.pdbx_seq_one_letter_code
_entity_poly.pdbx_strand_id
1 'polypeptide(L)'
;MLARAAVVLAMVTALAGVPAQARSPEALACAVQRAPAGLDARLADAMLAQQSDGPALRDLQNVVDRCGDDQFMDDAARKAYFSYAMGRMARDVLGDRLQAAGVPHALIDDALDIGPGKANNPAEQITQGDLRRITIAMTDAGINPASVTPEAWALINAYISATAAMFDGQRKLE
;
A
#
# COMPACT_ATOMS: atom_id res chain seq x y z
N MET A 1 -35.70 -43.94 -47.26
CA MET A 1 -34.64 -43.05 -47.79
C MET A 1 -34.83 -41.71 -47.10
N LEU A 2 -34.17 -41.54 -45.95
CA LEU A 2 -32.91 -40.80 -45.74
C LEU A 2 -33.15 -39.30 -45.51
N ALA A 3 -32.90 -38.93 -44.25
CA ALA A 3 -32.99 -37.62 -43.65
C ALA A 3 -31.97 -36.61 -44.22
N ARG A 4 -32.19 -35.32 -43.94
CA ARG A 4 -31.25 -34.46 -43.19
C ARG A 4 -31.73 -33.01 -43.13
N ALA A 5 -32.34 -32.64 -42.01
CA ALA A 5 -32.33 -31.27 -41.53
C ALA A 5 -30.99 -31.04 -40.83
N ALA A 6 -30.21 -30.07 -41.29
CA ALA A 6 -29.00 -29.61 -40.60
C ALA A 6 -29.27 -28.22 -40.04
N VAL A 7 -29.69 -28.17 -38.78
CA VAL A 7 -29.68 -26.95 -37.98
C VAL A 7 -28.23 -26.77 -37.50
N VAL A 8 -27.55 -25.77 -38.06
CA VAL A 8 -26.23 -25.34 -37.58
C VAL A 8 -26.46 -24.53 -36.31
N LEU A 9 -26.26 -25.16 -35.15
CA LEU A 9 -26.28 -24.50 -33.85
C LEU A 9 -24.94 -23.78 -33.67
N ALA A 10 -24.93 -22.47 -33.92
CA ALA A 10 -23.80 -21.60 -33.60
C ALA A 10 -23.68 -21.48 -32.07
N MET A 11 -22.75 -22.22 -31.48
CA MET A 11 -22.33 -22.00 -30.10
C MET A 11 -21.49 -20.72 -30.04
N VAL A 12 -22.15 -19.60 -29.75
CA VAL A 12 -21.49 -18.37 -29.31
C VAL A 12 -21.00 -18.61 -27.89
N THR A 13 -19.75 -19.05 -27.74
CA THR A 13 -19.05 -19.02 -26.46
C THR A 13 -18.76 -17.55 -26.13
N ALA A 14 -19.72 -16.89 -25.48
CA ALA A 14 -19.48 -15.65 -24.79
C ALA A 14 -18.57 -15.97 -23.59
N LEU A 15 -17.24 -15.86 -23.82
CA LEU A 15 -16.30 -15.57 -22.74
C LEU A 15 -16.61 -14.14 -22.28
N ALA A 16 -17.70 -13.99 -21.53
CA ALA A 16 -17.91 -12.79 -20.74
C ALA A 16 -16.75 -12.73 -19.76
N GLY A 17 -15.80 -11.82 -20.00
CA GLY A 17 -14.73 -11.53 -19.06
C GLY A 17 -15.37 -11.26 -17.71
N VAL A 18 -15.08 -12.13 -16.74
CA VAL A 18 -15.46 -11.89 -15.36
C VAL A 18 -14.80 -10.55 -15.00
N PRO A 19 -15.55 -9.50 -14.62
CA PRO A 19 -14.93 -8.27 -14.19
C PRO A 19 -13.99 -8.65 -13.03
N ALA A 20 -12.74 -8.20 -13.10
CA ALA A 20 -11.84 -8.27 -11.95
C ALA A 20 -12.58 -7.61 -10.80
N GLN A 21 -12.98 -8.40 -9.82
CA GLN A 21 -13.65 -7.89 -8.64
C GLN A 21 -12.56 -7.35 -7.73
N ALA A 22 -12.67 -6.08 -7.37
CA ALA A 22 -11.83 -5.49 -6.36
C ALA A 22 -11.80 -6.39 -5.12
N ARG A 23 -10.59 -6.64 -4.60
CA ARG A 23 -10.42 -7.51 -3.43
C ARG A 23 -11.15 -6.92 -2.23
N SER A 24 -11.82 -7.78 -1.45
CA SER A 24 -12.55 -7.30 -0.27
C SER A 24 -11.58 -6.78 0.82
N PRO A 25 -12.04 -5.89 1.71
CA PRO A 25 -11.23 -5.42 2.84
C PRO A 25 -10.68 -6.57 3.70
N GLU A 26 -11.46 -7.63 3.89
CA GLU A 26 -11.06 -8.82 4.65
C GLU A 26 -9.93 -9.58 3.94
N ALA A 27 -10.02 -9.71 2.61
CA ALA A 27 -8.98 -10.32 1.77
C ALA A 27 -7.64 -9.57 1.91
N LEU A 28 -7.70 -8.24 1.88
CA LEU A 28 -6.52 -7.40 2.06
C LEU A 28 -5.95 -7.49 3.49
N ALA A 29 -6.80 -7.68 4.50
CA ALA A 29 -6.38 -7.73 5.91
C ALA A 29 -5.57 -8.99 6.29
N CYS A 30 -5.61 -10.07 5.49
CA CYS A 30 -4.95 -11.35 5.82
C CYS A 30 -3.48 -11.18 6.21
N ALA A 31 -2.68 -10.48 5.41
CA ALA A 31 -1.25 -10.33 5.66
C ALA A 31 -0.96 -9.59 6.98
N VAL A 32 -1.74 -8.56 7.30
CA VAL A 32 -1.62 -7.82 8.57
C VAL A 32 -1.98 -8.71 9.76
N GLN A 33 -3.05 -9.51 9.64
CA GLN A 33 -3.51 -10.40 10.71
C GLN A 33 -2.60 -11.61 10.93
N ARG A 34 -1.97 -12.12 9.86
CA ARG A 34 -1.10 -13.31 9.89
C ARG A 34 0.38 -12.98 10.08
N ALA A 35 0.74 -11.70 10.10
CA ALA A 35 2.09 -11.26 10.34
C ALA A 35 2.59 -11.72 11.72
N PRO A 36 3.82 -12.26 11.82
CA PRO A 36 4.43 -12.52 13.11
C PRO A 36 4.64 -11.20 13.89
N ALA A 37 4.56 -11.27 15.22
CA ALA A 37 4.72 -10.12 16.09
C ALA A 37 6.04 -9.36 15.80
N GLY A 38 5.95 -8.04 15.71
CA GLY A 38 7.08 -7.15 15.43
C GLY A 38 7.55 -7.14 13.97
N LEU A 39 6.88 -7.83 13.05
CA LEU A 39 7.19 -7.71 11.62
C LEU A 39 6.94 -6.29 11.10
N ASP A 40 5.85 -5.66 11.51
CA ASP A 40 5.51 -4.25 11.23
C ASP A 40 6.63 -3.28 11.59
N ALA A 41 7.18 -3.39 12.80
CA ALA A 41 8.29 -2.56 13.25
C ALA A 41 9.56 -2.77 12.42
N ARG A 42 9.88 -4.04 12.11
CA ARG A 42 11.04 -4.36 11.25
C ARG A 42 10.85 -3.89 9.81
N LEU A 43 9.62 -3.88 9.29
CA LEU A 43 9.30 -3.33 7.97
C LEU A 43 9.43 -1.80 7.96
N ALA A 44 8.98 -1.12 9.02
CA ALA A 44 9.21 0.30 9.20
C ALA A 44 10.71 0.64 9.25
N ASP A 45 11.51 -0.16 9.96
CA ASP A 45 12.97 -0.01 10.01
C ASP A 45 13.61 -0.24 8.63
N ALA A 46 13.17 -1.27 7.91
CA ALA A 46 13.64 -1.56 6.55
C ALA A 46 13.33 -0.40 5.60
N MET A 47 12.14 0.20 5.68
CA MET A 47 11.77 1.38 4.89
C MET A 47 12.60 2.62 5.23
N LEU A 48 12.82 2.90 6.53
CA LEU A 48 13.70 3.99 6.96
C LEU A 48 15.13 3.83 6.46
N ALA A 49 15.63 2.60 6.48
CA ALA A 49 16.95 2.25 5.96
C ALA A 49 16.98 2.06 4.43
N GLN A 50 15.85 2.26 3.74
CA GLN A 50 15.70 2.09 2.29
C GLN A 50 16.18 0.72 1.78
N GLN A 51 15.93 -0.32 2.56
CA GLN A 51 16.29 -1.69 2.21
C GLN A 51 15.38 -2.23 1.10
N SER A 52 15.98 -2.84 0.09
CA SER A 52 15.27 -3.55 -0.98
C SER A 52 15.22 -5.06 -0.76
N ASP A 53 16.01 -5.57 0.18
CA ASP A 53 16.03 -6.97 0.61
C ASP A 53 16.24 -7.09 2.13
N GLY A 54 16.13 -8.31 2.66
CA GLY A 54 16.42 -8.58 4.08
C GLY A 54 15.39 -9.47 4.76
N PRO A 55 15.63 -9.84 6.04
CA PRO A 55 14.77 -10.75 6.77
C PRO A 55 13.32 -10.29 6.89
N ALA A 56 13.09 -8.99 7.13
CA ALA A 56 11.73 -8.44 7.25
C ALA A 56 10.94 -8.58 5.94
N LEU A 57 11.56 -8.24 4.80
CA LEU A 57 10.93 -8.35 3.49
C LEU A 57 10.69 -9.81 3.09
N ARG A 58 11.60 -10.73 3.43
CA ARG A 58 11.38 -12.18 3.23
C ARG A 58 10.26 -12.74 4.10
N ASP A 59 10.18 -12.34 5.36
CA ASP A 59 9.10 -12.74 6.25
C ASP A 59 7.74 -12.24 5.74
N LEU A 60 7.70 -10.99 5.26
CA LEU A 60 6.50 -10.46 4.62
C LEU A 60 6.15 -11.24 3.35
N GLN A 61 7.12 -11.55 2.49
CA GLN A 61 6.89 -12.36 1.28
C GLN A 61 6.24 -13.70 1.64
N ASN A 62 6.75 -14.40 2.65
CA ASN A 62 6.18 -15.67 3.12
C ASN A 62 4.74 -15.53 3.65
N VAL A 63 4.38 -14.38 4.23
CA VAL A 63 3.00 -14.09 4.66
C VAL A 63 2.11 -13.80 3.46
N VAL A 64 2.58 -12.96 2.54
CA VAL A 64 1.90 -12.58 1.30
C VAL A 64 1.64 -13.79 0.42
N ASP A 65 2.61 -14.70 0.27
CA ASP A 65 2.46 -15.90 -0.55
C ASP A 65 1.34 -16.80 0.00
N ARG A 66 1.35 -17.06 1.31
CA ARG A 66 0.31 -17.88 1.96
C ARG A 66 -1.08 -17.24 1.84
N CYS A 67 -1.20 -15.95 2.15
CA CYS A 67 -2.47 -15.24 2.01
C CYS A 67 -2.92 -15.09 0.55
N GLY A 68 -1.97 -15.01 -0.39
CA GLY A 68 -2.23 -14.90 -1.82
C GLY A 68 -2.67 -16.23 -2.45
N ASP A 69 -2.14 -17.35 -1.95
CA ASP A 69 -2.57 -18.70 -2.35
C ASP A 69 -4.04 -18.94 -2.01
N ASP A 70 -4.45 -18.58 -0.79
CA ASP A 70 -5.85 -18.67 -0.33
C ASP A 70 -6.81 -17.81 -1.17
N GLN A 71 -6.27 -16.81 -1.87
CA GLN A 71 -7.02 -15.85 -2.71
C GLN A 71 -6.84 -16.10 -4.22
N PHE A 72 -6.11 -17.15 -4.60
CA PHE A 72 -5.76 -17.47 -5.98
C PHE A 72 -5.15 -16.28 -6.74
N MET A 73 -4.25 -15.54 -6.10
CA MET A 73 -3.55 -14.43 -6.72
C MET A 73 -2.51 -14.92 -7.73
N ASP A 74 -2.44 -14.25 -8.88
CA ASP A 74 -1.32 -14.38 -9.81
C ASP A 74 -0.10 -13.56 -9.34
N ASP A 75 1.01 -13.63 -10.06
CA ASP A 75 2.27 -12.97 -9.68
C ASP A 75 2.14 -11.44 -9.62
N ALA A 76 1.35 -10.86 -10.53
CA ALA A 76 1.14 -9.41 -10.57
C ALA A 76 0.34 -8.93 -9.35
N ALA A 77 -0.76 -9.64 -9.04
CA ALA A 77 -1.55 -9.39 -7.84
C ALA A 77 -0.74 -9.63 -6.57
N ARG A 78 0.09 -10.68 -6.49
CA ARG A 78 0.98 -10.90 -5.33
C ARG A 78 1.97 -9.78 -5.13
N LYS A 79 2.56 -9.26 -6.20
CA LYS A 79 3.48 -8.12 -6.12
C LYS A 79 2.76 -6.85 -5.63
N ALA A 80 1.56 -6.58 -6.13
CA ALA A 80 0.74 -5.48 -5.65
C ALA A 80 0.34 -5.67 -4.18
N TYR A 81 -0.01 -6.90 -3.78
CA TYR A 81 -0.37 -7.25 -2.42
C TYR A 81 0.80 -7.15 -1.44
N PHE A 82 2.01 -7.50 -1.88
CA PHE A 82 3.22 -7.25 -1.12
C PHE A 82 3.42 -5.76 -0.85
N SER A 83 3.32 -4.92 -1.89
CA SER A 83 3.43 -3.46 -1.75
C SER A 83 2.39 -2.90 -0.79
N TYR A 84 1.13 -3.35 -0.95
CA TYR A 84 0.03 -2.97 -0.08
C TYR A 84 0.32 -3.33 1.39
N ALA A 85 0.66 -4.59 1.66
CA ALA A 85 0.85 -5.09 3.02
C ALA A 85 2.07 -4.44 3.69
N MET A 86 3.18 -4.31 2.96
CA MET A 86 4.38 -3.59 3.43
C MET A 86 4.02 -2.16 3.82
N GLY A 87 3.39 -1.43 2.90
CA GLY A 87 3.01 -0.04 3.10
C GLY A 87 2.06 0.12 4.29
N ARG A 88 1.02 -0.72 4.36
CA ARG A 88 0.02 -0.69 5.43
C ARG A 88 0.64 -0.93 6.82
N MET A 89 1.49 -1.95 6.96
CA MET A 89 2.11 -2.31 8.24
C MET A 89 3.17 -1.27 8.65
N ALA A 90 4.03 -0.85 7.73
CA ALA A 90 5.07 0.13 8.03
C ALA A 90 4.48 1.51 8.34
N ARG A 91 3.43 1.93 7.62
CA ARG A 91 2.76 3.23 7.81
C ARG A 91 2.27 3.42 9.23
N ASP A 92 1.64 2.42 9.85
CA ASP A 92 1.12 2.55 11.22
C ASP A 92 2.25 2.82 12.22
N VAL A 93 3.31 1.99 12.17
CA VAL A 93 4.46 2.15 13.06
C VAL A 93 5.18 3.48 12.82
N LEU A 94 5.35 3.89 11.56
CA LEU A 94 5.96 5.17 11.22
C LEU A 94 5.09 6.35 11.67
N GLY A 95 3.77 6.21 11.60
CA GLY A 95 2.81 7.20 12.09
C GLY A 95 2.90 7.40 13.60
N ASP A 96 3.06 6.31 14.37
CA ASP A 96 3.27 6.39 15.82
C ASP A 96 4.61 7.03 16.18
N ARG A 97 5.68 6.67 15.45
CA ARG A 97 7.02 7.27 15.63
C ARG A 97 7.03 8.76 15.30
N LEU A 98 6.31 9.17 14.25
CA LEU A 98 6.11 10.58 13.89
C LEU A 98 5.39 11.35 15.00
N GLN A 99 4.29 10.78 15.50
CA GLN A 99 3.54 11.35 16.61
C GLN A 99 4.43 11.53 17.85
N ALA A 100 5.26 10.54 18.17
CA ALA A 100 6.24 10.61 19.26
C ALA A 100 7.34 11.67 19.02
N ALA A 101 7.68 11.95 17.77
CA ALA A 101 8.61 13.01 17.36
C ALA A 101 7.95 14.42 17.30
N GLY A 102 6.68 14.54 17.68
CA GLY A 102 5.97 15.82 17.69
C GLY A 102 5.41 16.26 16.34
N VAL A 103 5.38 15.36 15.34
CA VAL A 103 4.77 15.62 14.03
C VAL A 103 3.57 14.69 13.84
N PRO A 104 2.33 15.16 14.02
CA PRO A 104 1.15 14.32 13.82
C PRO A 104 1.07 13.84 12.37
N HIS A 105 0.96 12.53 12.14
CA HIS A 105 0.93 12.00 10.78
C HIS A 105 -0.32 12.43 9.98
N ALA A 106 -1.44 12.71 10.67
CA ALA A 106 -2.66 13.24 10.06
C ALA A 106 -2.42 14.58 9.33
N LEU A 107 -1.48 15.39 9.81
CA LEU A 107 -1.09 16.63 9.14
C LEU A 107 -0.47 16.35 7.76
N ILE A 108 0.33 15.28 7.65
CA ILE A 108 0.93 14.85 6.39
C ILE A 108 -0.16 14.31 5.46
N ASP A 109 -1.07 13.49 6.00
CA ASP A 109 -2.18 12.94 5.23
C ASP A 109 -3.03 14.06 4.60
N ASP A 110 -3.41 15.07 5.39
CA ASP A 110 -4.18 16.22 4.92
C ASP A 110 -3.40 17.07 3.91
N ALA A 111 -2.13 17.36 4.19
CA ALA A 111 -1.28 18.19 3.33
C ALA A 111 -1.07 17.57 1.93
N LEU A 112 -1.08 16.24 1.84
CA LEU A 112 -0.83 15.50 0.62
C LEU A 112 -2.10 14.93 -0.03
N ASP A 113 -3.27 15.20 0.54
CA ASP A 113 -4.56 14.67 0.11
C ASP A 113 -4.53 13.12 0.03
N ILE A 114 -4.25 12.52 1.19
CA ILE A 114 -4.14 11.08 1.40
C ILE A 114 -5.30 10.62 2.29
N GLY A 115 -5.87 9.46 1.99
CA GLY A 115 -6.92 8.82 2.77
C GLY A 115 -8.15 8.41 1.94
N PRO A 116 -9.20 7.89 2.58
CA PRO A 116 -10.43 7.50 1.90
C PRO A 116 -11.07 8.67 1.14
N GLY A 117 -11.36 8.48 -0.15
CA GLY A 117 -11.98 9.51 -1.01
C GLY A 117 -11.04 10.63 -1.46
N LYS A 118 -9.73 10.49 -1.22
CA LYS A 118 -8.69 11.47 -1.54
C LYS A 118 -7.89 11.08 -2.78
N ALA A 119 -7.06 11.99 -3.30
CA ALA A 119 -6.26 11.75 -4.50
C ALA A 119 -5.30 10.54 -4.37
N ASN A 120 -4.69 10.33 -3.19
CA ASN A 120 -3.77 9.22 -2.93
C ASN A 120 -2.68 9.08 -4.00
N ASN A 121 -1.96 10.18 -4.25
CA ASN A 121 -0.97 10.27 -5.32
C ASN A 121 0.08 9.12 -5.25
N PRO A 122 0.47 8.52 -6.38
CA PRO A 122 1.36 7.36 -6.41
C PRO A 122 2.80 7.68 -5.97
N ALA A 123 3.50 6.62 -5.54
CA ALA A 123 4.80 6.64 -4.84
C ALA A 123 6.03 7.05 -5.66
N GLU A 124 5.87 7.47 -6.92
CA GLU A 124 6.95 7.45 -7.90
C GLU A 124 8.10 8.44 -7.58
N GLN A 125 7.84 9.45 -6.74
CA GLN A 125 8.85 10.17 -5.95
C GLN A 125 8.20 11.18 -5.00
N ILE A 126 8.77 11.33 -3.80
CA ILE A 126 8.47 12.46 -2.92
C ILE A 126 9.04 13.72 -3.56
N THR A 127 8.19 14.66 -3.94
CA THR A 127 8.64 15.87 -4.63
C THR A 127 8.98 16.99 -3.63
N GLN A 128 9.78 17.97 -4.07
CA GLN A 128 9.97 19.21 -3.29
C GLN A 128 8.65 19.98 -3.06
N GLY A 129 7.66 19.80 -3.94
CA GLY A 129 6.33 20.34 -3.77
C GLY A 129 5.56 19.69 -2.61
N ASP A 130 5.74 18.39 -2.39
CA ASP A 130 5.12 17.65 -1.28
C ASP A 130 5.73 18.08 0.05
N LEU A 131 7.06 18.15 0.11
CA LEU A 131 7.76 18.64 1.31
C LEU A 131 7.37 20.08 1.64
N ARG A 132 7.23 20.95 0.62
CA ARG A 132 6.73 22.31 0.81
C ARG A 132 5.31 22.32 1.40
N ARG A 133 4.39 21.51 0.88
CA ARG A 133 3.02 21.42 1.41
C ARG A 133 3.00 21.00 2.88
N ILE A 134 3.84 20.04 3.26
CA ILE A 134 4.00 19.61 4.65
C ILE A 134 4.54 20.74 5.53
N THR A 135 5.57 21.47 5.08
CA THR A 135 6.12 22.60 5.87
C THR A 135 5.11 23.73 6.10
N ILE A 136 4.23 23.99 5.12
CA ILE A 136 3.12 24.95 5.25
C ILE A 136 2.13 24.43 6.29
N ALA A 137 1.68 23.18 6.16
CA ALA A 137 0.75 22.58 7.10
C ALA A 137 1.29 22.53 8.54
N MET A 138 2.59 22.25 8.72
CA MET A 138 3.28 22.35 10.01
C MET A 138 3.19 23.75 10.60
N THR A 139 3.51 24.76 9.78
CA THR A 139 3.47 26.17 10.21
C THR A 139 2.06 26.58 10.63
N ASP A 140 1.05 26.19 9.84
CA ASP A 140 -0.36 26.46 10.14
C ASP A 140 -0.83 25.75 11.42
N ALA A 141 -0.25 24.58 11.74
CA ALA A 141 -0.48 23.85 12.98
C ALA A 141 0.38 24.35 14.18
N GLY A 142 1.18 25.41 14.00
CA GLY A 142 2.05 25.96 15.04
C GLY A 142 3.33 25.14 15.30
N ILE A 143 3.66 24.19 14.43
CA ILE A 143 4.91 23.42 14.45
C ILE A 143 5.94 24.17 13.61
N ASN A 144 7.04 24.61 14.21
CA ASN A 144 8.13 25.26 13.48
C ASN A 144 8.93 24.23 12.66
N PRO A 145 8.88 24.24 11.31
CA PRO A 145 9.59 23.26 10.49
C PRO A 145 11.11 23.27 10.71
N ALA A 146 11.69 24.41 11.11
CA ALA A 146 13.11 24.53 11.41
C ALA A 146 13.53 23.83 12.71
N SER A 147 12.57 23.47 13.57
CA SER A 147 12.81 22.70 14.80
C SER A 147 12.65 21.18 14.61
N VAL A 148 12.19 20.74 13.44
CA VAL A 148 12.04 19.32 13.11
C VAL A 148 13.43 18.72 12.86
N THR A 149 13.78 17.66 13.60
CA THR A 149 15.11 17.05 13.54
C THR A 149 15.31 16.27 12.23
N PRO A 150 16.56 15.99 11.83
CA PRO A 150 16.83 15.13 10.67
C PRO A 150 16.16 13.76 10.76
N GLU A 151 16.07 13.17 11.96
CA GLU A 151 15.41 11.90 12.20
C GLU A 151 13.90 12.00 11.98
N ALA A 152 13.27 13.09 12.44
CA ALA A 152 11.85 13.35 12.17
C ALA A 152 11.58 13.56 10.68
N TRP A 153 12.49 14.22 9.95
CA TRP A 153 12.41 14.32 8.48
C TRP A 153 12.56 12.96 7.78
N ALA A 154 13.43 12.08 8.26
CA ALA A 154 13.54 10.72 7.75
C ALA A 154 12.24 9.92 7.98
N LEU A 155 11.61 10.09 9.15
CA LEU A 155 10.30 9.50 9.45
C LEU A 155 9.21 10.02 8.52
N ILE A 156 9.18 11.33 8.22
CA ILE A 156 8.22 11.92 7.28
C ILE A 156 8.36 11.26 5.90
N ASN A 157 9.59 11.17 5.39
CA ASN A 157 9.85 10.56 4.09
C ASN A 157 9.44 9.08 4.07
N ALA A 158 9.83 8.30 5.06
CA ALA A 158 9.46 6.90 5.16
C ALA A 158 7.95 6.71 5.26
N TYR A 159 7.26 7.55 6.03
CA TYR A 159 5.80 7.51 6.15
C TYR A 159 5.09 7.78 4.82
N ILE A 160 5.54 8.79 4.07
CA ILE A 160 4.99 9.09 2.73
C ILE A 160 5.23 7.90 1.79
N SER A 161 6.44 7.32 1.78
CA SER A 161 6.75 6.15 0.96
C SER A 161 5.90 4.93 1.34
N ALA A 162 5.72 4.66 2.63
CA ALA A 162 4.87 3.57 3.12
C ALA A 162 3.42 3.76 2.69
N THR A 163 2.92 4.98 2.83
CA THR A 163 1.55 5.34 2.47
C THR A 163 1.32 5.21 0.97
N ALA A 164 2.26 5.67 0.17
CA ALA A 164 2.16 5.56 -1.27
C ALA A 164 2.27 4.10 -1.75
N ALA A 165 3.11 3.28 -1.12
CA ALA A 165 3.18 1.84 -1.39
C ALA A 165 1.86 1.11 -1.05
N MET A 166 1.21 1.53 0.05
CA MET A 166 -0.11 1.03 0.45
C MET A 166 -1.16 1.32 -0.61
N PHE A 167 -1.37 2.60 -0.95
CA PHE A 167 -2.45 2.99 -1.86
C PHE A 167 -2.17 2.57 -3.31
N ASP A 168 -0.93 2.60 -3.78
CA ASP A 168 -0.60 2.11 -5.12
C ASP A 168 -0.77 0.59 -5.24
N GLY A 169 -0.38 -0.16 -4.21
CA GLY A 169 -0.65 -1.60 -4.13
C GLY A 169 -2.15 -1.89 -4.12
N GLN A 170 -2.93 -1.16 -3.33
CA GLN A 170 -4.38 -1.30 -3.29
C GLN A 170 -5.03 -1.02 -4.65
N ARG A 171 -4.67 0.08 -5.31
CA ARG A 171 -5.22 0.46 -6.63
C ARG A 171 -4.98 -0.61 -7.70
N LYS A 172 -3.89 -1.37 -7.59
CA LYS A 172 -3.53 -2.47 -8.51
C LYS A 172 -4.23 -3.79 -8.19
N LEU A 173 -4.94 -3.87 -7.07
CA LEU A 173 -5.74 -5.01 -6.62
C LEU A 173 -7.25 -4.79 -6.82
N GLU A 174 -7.64 -3.57 -7.24
CA GLU A 174 -8.99 -3.16 -7.62
C GLU A 174 -9.23 -3.43 -9.12
#